data_AF-G7GYM2-F1
#
_entry.id   AF-G7GYM2-F1
#
_cell.length_a   1.000
_cell.length_b   1.000
_cell.length_c   1.000
_cell.angle_alpha   90.00
_cell.angle_beta   90.00
_cell.angle_gamma   90.00
#
_symmetry.space_group_name_H-M   'P 1'
#
loop_
_entity.id
_entity.type
_entity.pdbx_description
1 polymer ?
#
loop_
_entity_poly.entity_id
_entity_poly.type
_entity_poly.pdbx_seq_one_letter_code
_entity_poly.pdbx_strand_id
1 'polypeptide(L)' 'VDQVEVATAEWVDWFNHRRLYEYCGDIPPVEMETAHYAQQPTPTLVEVSN' A
#
# COMPACT_ATOMS: atom_id res chain seq x y z
N VAL A 1 7.06 -8.88 -20.84
CA VAL A 1 6.04 -8.93 -19.79
C VAL A 1 5.15 -10.11 -20.11
N ASP A 2 5.13 -11.08 -19.21
CA ASP A 2 4.31 -12.29 -19.35
C ASP A 2 2.86 -12.01 -18.91
N GLN A 3 1.90 -12.77 -19.43
CA GLN A 3 0.47 -12.56 -19.15
C GLN A 3 0.14 -12.68 -17.66
N VAL A 4 0.83 -13.58 -16.96
CA VAL A 4 0.67 -13.77 -15.51
C VAL A 4 1.15 -12.56 -14.73
N GLU A 5 2.24 -11.93 -15.16
CA GLU A 5 2.75 -10.70 -14.54
C GLU A 5 1.75 -9.56 -14.68
N VAL A 6 1.14 -9.40 -15.86
CA VAL A 6 0.11 -8.38 -16.09
C VAL A 6 -1.10 -8.63 -15.20
N ALA A 7 -1.64 -9.85 -15.20
CA ALA A 7 -2.82 -10.20 -14.41
C ALA A 7 -2.57 -10.01 -12.89
N THR A 8 -1.35 -10.30 -12.43
CA THR A 8 -0.96 -10.07 -11.04
C THR A 8 -0.89 -8.58 -10.73
N ALA A 9 -0.27 -7.77 -11.60
CA ALA A 9 -0.19 -6.33 -11.43
C ALA A 9 -1.58 -5.66 -11.41
N GLU A 10 -2.48 -6.09 -12.29
CA GLU A 10 -3.87 -5.61 -12.34
C GLU A 10 -4.64 -5.98 -11.07
N TRP A 11 -4.44 -7.20 -10.55
CA TRP A 11 -5.07 -7.62 -9.30
C TRP A 11 -4.58 -6.80 -8.11
N VAL A 12 -3.26 -6.56 -8.01
CA VAL A 12 -2.66 -5.74 -6.96
C VAL A 12 -3.17 -4.30 -7.02
N ASP A 13 -3.24 -3.71 -8.22
CA ASP A 13 -3.79 -2.36 -8.43
C ASP A 13 -5.25 -2.27 -7.97
N TRP A 14 -6.10 -3.21 -8.40
CA TRP A 14 -7.49 -3.25 -7.97
C TRP A 14 -7.64 -3.41 -6.46
N PHE A 15 -6.86 -4.31 -5.85
CA PHE A 15 -6.92 -4.57 -4.42
C PHE A 15 -6.51 -3.33 -3.61
N ASN A 16 -5.42 -2.66 -3.97
CA ASN A 16 -4.88 -1.55 -3.20
C ASN A 16 -5.63 -0.23 -3.42
N HIS A 17 -6.13 0.01 -4.63
CA HIS A 17 -6.68 1.32 -5.02
C HIS A 17 -8.20 1.35 -5.17
N ARG A 18 -8.88 0.20 -5.30
CA ARG A 18 -10.33 0.18 -5.62
C ARG A 18 -11.17 -0.67 -4.69
N ARG A 19 -10.60 -1.71 -4.08
CA ARG A 19 -11.33 -2.59 -3.17
C ARG A 19 -11.53 -1.92 -1.82
N LEU A 20 -12.78 -1.70 -1.43
CA LEU A 20 -13.13 -1.33 -0.05
C LEU A 20 -12.94 -2.55 0.85
N TYR A 21 -12.26 -2.36 1.98
CA TYR A 21 -11.95 -3.45 2.91
C TYR A 21 -12.35 -3.07 4.34
N GLU A 22 -13.27 -3.85 4.93
CA GLU A 22 -13.82 -3.62 6.27
C GLU A 22 -12.73 -3.47 7.33
N TYR A 23 -11.66 -4.26 7.24
CA TYR A 23 -10.53 -4.17 8.17
C TYR A 23 -9.77 -2.84 8.08
N CYS A 24 -9.81 -2.18 6.92
CA CYS A 24 -9.26 -0.85 6.71
C CYS A 24 -10.23 0.27 7.13
N GLY A 25 -11.45 -0.06 7.58
CA GLY A 25 -12.52 0.91 7.85
C GLY A 25 -13.34 1.26 6.61
N ASP A 26 -13.57 0.28 5.73
CA ASP A 26 -14.33 0.43 4.47
C ASP A 26 -13.72 1.45 3.48
N ILE A 27 -12.40 1.61 3.53
CA ILE A 27 -11.60 2.40 2.57
C ILE A 27 -10.59 1.49 1.85
N PRO A 28 -10.04 1.92 0.70
CA PRO A 28 -8.96 1.22 0.03
C PRO A 28 -7.71 1.10 0.91
N PRO A 29 -6.95 -0.01 0.84
CA PRO A 29 -5.74 -0.20 1.62
C PRO A 29 -4.73 0.95 1.50
N VAL A 30 -4.55 1.51 0.30
CA VAL A 30 -3.61 2.62 0.07
C VAL A 30 -3.96 3.87 0.88
N GLU A 31 -5.25 4.13 1.10
CA GLU A 31 -5.71 5.30 1.86
C GLU A 31 -5.45 5.10 3.36
N MET A 32 -5.70 3.89 3.86
CA MET A 32 -5.37 3.53 5.24
C MET A 32 -3.86 3.65 5.50
N GLU A 33 -3.02 3.11 4.62
CA GLU A 33 -1.55 3.22 4.74
C GLU A 33 -1.09 4.67 4.70
N THR A 34 -1.64 5.47 3.78
CA THR A 34 -1.32 6.91 3.67
C THR A 34 -1.64 7.64 4.96
N ALA A 35 -2.83 7.41 5.53
CA ALA A 35 -3.24 8.01 6.79
C ALA A 35 -2.34 7.56 7.96
N HIS A 36 -1.96 6.28 7.98
CA HIS A 36 -1.06 5.73 8.99
C HIS A 36 0.34 6.35 8.92
N TYR A 37 0.96 6.43 7.73
CA TYR A 37 2.27 7.04 7.56
C TYR A 37 2.28 8.56 7.77
N ALA A 38 1.18 9.26 7.49
CA ALA A 38 1.05 10.68 7.81
C ALA A 38 1.05 10.95 9.33
N GLN A 39 0.62 9.97 10.13
CA GLN A 39 0.56 10.05 11.59
C GLN A 39 1.83 9.54 12.27
N GLN A 40 2.64 8.73 11.58
CA GLN A 40 3.91 8.27 12.10
C GLN A 40 4.97 9.38 11.94
N PRO A 41 5.66 9.80 13.01
CA PRO A 41 6.90 10.54 12.82
C PRO A 41 7.80 9.67 11.96
N THR A 42 8.23 10.19 10.81
CA THR A 42 9.13 9.50 9.89
C THR A 42 10.20 8.83 10.72
N PRO A 43 10.34 7.49 10.71
CA PRO A 43 11.52 6.87 11.28
C PRO A 43 12.65 7.50 10.49
N THR A 44 13.39 8.40 11.14
CA THR A 44 14.64 8.94 10.64
C THR A 44 15.37 7.73 10.09
N LEU A 45 15.59 7.73 8.77
CA LEU A 45 16.46 6.77 8.09
C LEU A 45 17.60 6.53 9.05
N VAL A 46 17.60 5.36 9.70
CA VAL A 46 18.72 4.96 10.53
C VAL A 46 19.81 4.86 9.49
N GLU A 47 20.62 5.93 9.39
CA GLU A 47 21.80 5.97 8.56
C GLU A 47 22.51 4.67 8.91
N VAL A 48 22.53 3.75 7.95
CA VAL A 48 23.45 2.62 7.97
C VAL A 48 24.81 3.29 7.85
N SER A 49 25.30 3.76 9.00
CA SER A 49 26.65 4.25 9.18
C SER A 49 27.51 3.00 9.14
N ASN A 50 28.11 2.77 7.96
CA ASN A 50 29.28 1.90 7.82
C ASN A 50 30.54 2.69 8.14
#